data_AF-A0A081BFP6-F1
#
_entry.id   AF-A0A081BFP6-F1
#
_cell.length_a   1.000
_cell.length_b   1.000
_cell.length_c   1.000
_cell.angle_alpha   90.00
_cell.angle_beta   90.00
_cell.angle_gamma   90.00
#
_symmetry.space_group_name_H-M   'P 1'
#
loop_
_entity.id
_entity.type
_entity.pdbx_description
1 polymer ?
#
loop_
_entity_poly.entity_id
_entity_poly.type
_entity_poly.pdbx_seq_one_letter_code
_entity_poly.pdbx_strand_id
1 'polypeptide(L)'
;MSVLDTPPPPPLTMDSLEELRAYLWKVHQVTVDQNDPILMLHTIHKVALDEYARLLDGHKRQLSENVEKITKDLCDEVRLIIGDLEADALNDAVRERLATIHEAERLSGKTLAHLKQTLKAQRLLTLINFAALGCALGVLSVLVI
;
A
#
# COMPACT_ATOMS: atom_id res chain seq x y z
N MET A 1 64.38 8.68 23.30
CA MET A 1 63.79 7.45 22.76
C MET A 1 63.54 7.70 21.29
N SER A 2 64.19 6.92 20.42
CA SER A 2 64.20 7.16 18.97
C SER A 2 62.89 6.66 18.37
N VAL A 3 62.38 7.31 17.31
CA VAL A 3 61.22 6.84 16.51
C VAL A 3 61.47 5.45 15.88
N LEU A 4 62.72 4.96 15.96
CA LEU A 4 63.14 3.63 15.54
C LEU A 4 62.91 2.53 16.60
N ASP A 5 62.57 2.89 17.84
CA ASP A 5 62.31 1.93 18.94
C ASP A 5 60.82 1.57 19.09
N THR A 6 59.93 2.21 18.32
CA THR A 6 58.51 1.85 18.34
C THR A 6 58.26 0.64 17.44
N PRO A 7 57.70 -0.46 17.98
CA PRO A 7 57.40 -1.63 17.18
C PRO A 7 56.44 -1.24 16.05
N PRO A 8 56.68 -1.71 14.81
CA PRO A 8 55.82 -1.40 13.68
C PRO A 8 54.38 -1.82 14.01
N PRO A 9 53.38 -1.00 13.62
CA PRO A 9 51.99 -1.31 13.89
C PRO A 9 51.68 -2.71 13.35
N PRO A 10 50.91 -3.52 14.09
CA PRO A 10 50.55 -4.85 13.63
C PRO A 10 49.87 -4.74 12.26
N PRO A 11 50.26 -5.57 11.29
CA PRO A 11 49.64 -5.56 9.97
C PRO A 11 48.13 -5.83 10.10
N LEU A 12 47.35 -5.06 9.33
CA LEU A 12 45.88 -5.08 9.37
C LEU A 12 45.29 -6.44 8.97
N THR A 13 46.00 -7.18 8.11
CA THR A 13 45.74 -8.59 7.78
C THR A 13 47.09 -9.29 7.61
N MET A 14 47.23 -10.49 8.19
CA MET A 14 48.33 -11.41 7.89
C MET A 14 47.73 -12.58 7.15
N ASP A 15 48.02 -12.65 5.85
CA ASP A 15 47.36 -13.64 4.99
C ASP A 15 48.17 -14.95 4.94
N SER A 16 49.45 -14.94 5.34
CA SER A 16 50.33 -16.12 5.35
C SER A 16 51.07 -16.38 6.68
N LEU A 17 51.41 -17.65 6.92
CA LEU A 17 52.21 -18.09 8.08
C LEU A 17 53.63 -17.52 8.04
N GLU A 18 54.23 -17.40 6.86
CA GLU A 18 55.53 -16.77 6.62
C GLU A 18 55.54 -15.29 7.01
N GLU A 19 54.47 -14.54 6.74
CA GLU A 19 54.33 -13.14 7.16
C GLU A 19 54.25 -13.02 8.68
N LEU A 20 53.49 -13.90 9.33
CA LEU A 20 53.44 -13.95 10.80
C LEU A 20 54.81 -14.24 11.40
N ARG A 21 55.53 -15.24 10.86
CA ARG A 21 56.90 -15.57 11.30
C ARG A 21 57.85 -14.39 11.11
N ALA A 22 57.81 -13.72 9.96
CA ALA A 22 58.66 -12.58 9.66
C ALA A 22 58.38 -11.39 10.59
N TYR A 23 57.11 -11.15 10.93
CA TYR A 23 56.72 -10.11 11.88
C TYR A 23 57.16 -10.43 13.30
N LEU A 24 56.92 -11.66 13.79
CA LEU A 24 57.34 -12.08 15.13
C LEU A 24 58.86 -11.99 15.30
N TRP A 25 59.61 -12.34 14.26
CA TRP A 25 61.05 -12.12 14.23
C TRP A 25 61.41 -10.64 14.29
N LYS A 26 60.81 -9.81 13.43
CA LYS A 26 61.13 -8.38 13.35
C LYS A 26 60.81 -7.61 14.63
N VAL A 27 59.67 -7.91 15.26
CA VAL A 27 59.15 -7.14 16.41
C VAL A 27 59.63 -7.71 17.74
N HIS A 28 59.63 -9.03 17.88
CA HIS A 28 59.90 -9.69 19.15
C HIS A 28 61.25 -10.41 19.18
N GLN A 29 61.99 -10.46 18.06
CA GLN A 29 63.25 -11.20 17.92
C GLN A 29 63.08 -12.70 18.25
N VAL A 30 61.88 -13.25 18.04
CA VAL A 30 61.54 -14.66 18.30
C VAL A 30 61.59 -15.43 16.99
N THR A 31 62.43 -16.47 16.92
CA THR A 31 62.35 -17.48 15.87
C THR A 31 61.27 -18.49 16.21
N VAL A 32 60.24 -18.55 15.39
CA VAL A 32 59.14 -19.52 15.55
C VAL A 32 59.42 -20.68 14.60
N ASP A 33 59.43 -21.91 15.09
CA ASP A 33 59.61 -23.11 14.25
C ASP A 33 58.27 -23.58 13.63
N GLN A 34 58.30 -24.47 12.63
CA GLN A 34 57.08 -25.00 12.01
C GLN A 34 56.17 -25.75 13.00
N ASN A 35 56.74 -26.37 14.02
CA ASN A 35 56.00 -27.11 15.05
C ASN A 35 55.68 -26.26 16.29
N ASP A 36 55.83 -24.93 16.21
CA ASP A 36 55.61 -24.06 17.34
C ASP A 36 54.10 -23.93 17.66
N PRO A 37 53.70 -24.05 18.94
CA PRO A 37 52.30 -23.92 19.35
C PRO A 37 51.67 -22.56 18.96
N ILE A 38 52.44 -21.50 18.80
CA ILE A 38 51.95 -20.19 18.35
C ILE A 38 51.40 -20.27 16.92
N LEU A 39 52.08 -21.01 16.02
CA LEU A 39 51.61 -21.20 14.65
C LEU A 39 50.40 -22.14 14.58
N MET A 40 50.32 -23.13 15.47
CA MET A 40 49.12 -23.95 15.63
C MET A 40 47.92 -23.09 16.04
N LEU A 41 48.09 -22.22 17.05
CA LEU A 41 47.05 -21.31 17.51
C LEU A 41 46.59 -20.35 16.40
N HIS A 42 47.52 -19.76 15.66
CA HIS A 42 47.21 -18.92 14.50
C HIS A 42 46.38 -19.68 13.46
N THR A 43 46.78 -20.91 13.14
CA THR A 43 46.08 -21.73 12.15
C THR A 43 44.66 -22.07 12.61
N ILE A 44 44.48 -22.45 13.88
CA ILE A 44 43.15 -22.71 14.47
C ILE A 44 42.29 -21.43 14.41
N HIS A 45 42.86 -20.28 14.77
CA HIS A 45 42.13 -19.02 14.77
C HIS A 45 41.72 -18.62 13.35
N LYS A 46 42.61 -18.78 12.37
CA LYS A 46 42.33 -18.52 10.95
C LYS A 46 41.19 -19.40 10.44
N VAL A 47 41.25 -20.70 10.71
CA VAL A 47 40.17 -21.64 10.33
C VAL A 47 38.84 -21.24 10.97
N ALA A 48 38.85 -20.84 12.25
CA ALA A 48 37.65 -20.37 12.92
C ALA A 48 37.09 -19.10 12.28
N LEU A 49 37.93 -18.11 11.97
CA LEU A 49 37.52 -16.88 11.29
C LEU A 49 36.95 -17.16 9.89
N ASP A 50 37.57 -18.05 9.14
CA ASP A 50 37.09 -18.46 7.81
C ASP A 50 35.70 -19.13 7.90
N GLU A 51 35.49 -19.98 8.91
CA GLU A 51 34.18 -20.59 9.16
C GLU A 51 33.14 -19.55 9.58
N TYR A 52 33.50 -18.59 10.44
CA TYR A 52 32.62 -17.47 10.79
C TYR A 52 32.24 -16.63 9.56
N ALA A 53 33.18 -16.37 8.66
CA ALA A 53 32.90 -15.65 7.41
C ALA A 53 31.90 -16.42 6.54
N ARG A 54 32.04 -17.75 6.41
CA ARG A 54 31.09 -18.59 5.69
C ARG A 54 29.69 -18.58 6.31
N LEU A 55 29.61 -18.67 7.64
CA LEU A 55 28.35 -18.59 8.36
C LEU A 55 27.69 -17.21 8.18
N LEU A 56 28.48 -16.14 8.20
CA LEU A 56 27.99 -14.79 7.98
C LEU A 56 27.44 -14.61 6.56
N ASP A 57 28.14 -15.14 5.55
CA ASP A 57 27.67 -15.12 4.15
C ASP A 57 26.37 -15.94 3.99
N GLY A 58 26.27 -17.09 4.66
CA GLY A 58 25.05 -17.89 4.71
C GLY A 58 23.89 -17.10 5.32
N HIS A 59 24.12 -16.45 6.45
CA HIS A 59 23.11 -15.65 7.15
C HIS A 59 22.67 -14.43 6.33
N LYS A 60 23.62 -13.75 5.66
CA LYS A 60 23.31 -12.62 4.77
C LYS A 60 22.40 -13.04 3.61
N ARG A 61 22.65 -14.21 3.02
CA ARG A 61 21.80 -14.76 1.95
C ARG A 61 20.39 -15.07 2.46
N GLN A 62 20.28 -15.78 3.58
CA GLN A 62 18.99 -16.11 4.20
C GLN A 62 18.20 -14.86 4.59
N LEU A 63 18.87 -13.84 5.12
CA LEU A 63 18.23 -12.58 5.46
C LEU A 63 17.67 -11.89 4.22
N SER A 64 18.44 -11.86 3.12
CA SER A 64 17.98 -11.28 1.85
C SER A 64 16.74 -12.01 1.31
N GLU A 65 16.76 -13.35 1.31
CA GLU A 65 15.63 -14.17 0.87
C GLU A 65 14.38 -13.95 1.75
N ASN A 66 14.56 -13.88 3.06
CA ASN A 66 13.46 -13.62 4.00
C ASN A 66 12.87 -12.23 3.80
N VAL A 67 13.70 -11.19 3.60
CA VAL A 67 13.22 -9.83 3.35
C VAL A 67 12.45 -9.75 2.04
N GLU A 68 12.95 -10.40 0.98
CA GLU A 68 12.24 -10.46 -0.31
C GLU A 68 10.88 -11.14 -0.17
N LYS A 69 10.83 -12.28 0.53
CA LYS A 69 9.59 -13.01 0.78
C LYS A 69 8.59 -12.16 1.59
N ILE A 70 9.02 -11.59 2.72
CA ILE A 70 8.15 -10.76 3.57
C ILE A 70 7.62 -9.55 2.79
N THR A 71 8.46 -8.92 1.98
CA THR A 71 8.05 -7.77 1.17
C THR A 71 7.00 -8.16 0.13
N LYS A 72 7.18 -9.32 -0.50
CA LYS A 72 6.20 -9.85 -1.46
C LYS A 72 4.87 -10.18 -0.79
N ASP A 73 4.91 -10.91 0.32
CA ASP A 73 3.72 -11.29 1.09
C ASP A 73 2.94 -10.04 1.55
N LEU A 74 3.65 -9.00 2.01
CA LEU A 74 3.06 -7.72 2.39
C LEU A 74 2.41 -7.00 1.20
N CYS A 75 3.08 -6.96 0.04
CA CYS A 75 2.51 -6.35 -1.17
C CYS A 75 1.22 -7.06 -1.63
N ASP A 76 1.18 -8.39 -1.53
CA ASP A 76 0.01 -9.18 -1.88
C ASP A 76 -1.14 -8.93 -0.89
N GLU A 77 -0.85 -8.84 0.41
CA GLU A 77 -1.84 -8.51 1.45
C GLU A 77 -2.40 -7.09 1.27
N VAL A 78 -1.55 -6.10 1.01
CA VAL A 78 -2.00 -4.72 0.73
C VAL A 78 -2.87 -4.67 -0.51
N ARG A 79 -2.52 -5.43 -1.56
CA ARG A 79 -3.35 -5.50 -2.78
C ARG A 79 -4.72 -6.10 -2.52
N LEU A 80 -4.80 -7.14 -1.68
CA LEU A 80 -6.08 -7.72 -1.26
C LEU A 80 -6.92 -6.69 -0.51
N ILE A 81 -6.35 -6.00 0.48
CA ILE A 81 -7.05 -4.97 1.26
C ILE A 81 -7.56 -3.83 0.37
N ILE A 82 -6.75 -3.38 -0.60
CA ILE A 82 -7.19 -2.34 -1.55
C ILE A 82 -8.35 -2.86 -2.42
N GLY A 83 -8.28 -4.11 -2.88
CA GLY A 83 -9.36 -4.72 -3.66
C GLY A 83 -10.66 -4.83 -2.88
N ASP A 84 -10.59 -5.21 -1.60
CA ASP A 84 -11.75 -5.27 -0.71
C ASP A 84 -12.33 -3.86 -0.47
N LEU A 85 -11.46 -2.87 -0.24
CA LEU A 85 -11.88 -1.47 -0.06
C LEU A 85 -12.56 -0.90 -1.32
N GLU A 86 -12.05 -1.22 -2.51
CA GLU A 86 -12.65 -0.82 -3.79
C GLU A 86 -14.05 -1.45 -3.95
N ALA A 87 -14.18 -2.73 -3.64
CA ALA A 87 -15.45 -3.44 -3.70
C ALA A 87 -16.49 -2.86 -2.72
N ASP A 88 -16.07 -2.57 -1.48
CA ASP A 88 -16.93 -1.95 -0.47
C ASP A 88 -17.35 -0.53 -0.87
N ALA A 89 -16.41 0.30 -1.33
CA ALA A 89 -16.70 1.65 -1.79
C ALA A 89 -17.65 1.67 -3.00
N LEU A 90 -17.48 0.74 -3.94
CA LEU A 90 -18.36 0.59 -5.10
C LEU A 90 -19.77 0.16 -4.65
N ASN A 91 -19.86 -0.80 -3.73
CA ASN A 91 -21.13 -1.28 -3.20
C ASN A 91 -21.89 -0.17 -2.46
N ASP A 92 -21.21 0.63 -1.64
CA ASP A 92 -21.79 1.77 -0.95
C ASP A 92 -22.26 2.85 -1.93
N ALA A 93 -21.46 3.18 -2.95
CA ALA A 93 -21.85 4.13 -3.99
C ALA A 93 -23.07 3.65 -4.79
N VAL A 94 -23.13 2.36 -5.15
CA VAL A 94 -24.28 1.76 -5.83
C VAL A 94 -25.52 1.81 -4.93
N ARG A 95 -25.38 1.48 -3.65
CA ARG A 95 -26.46 1.54 -2.66
C ARG A 95 -27.00 2.96 -2.50
N GLU A 96 -26.12 3.96 -2.42
CA GLU A 96 -26.51 5.37 -2.34
C GLU A 96 -27.27 5.81 -3.61
N ARG A 97 -26.76 5.46 -4.81
CA ARG A 97 -27.43 5.79 -6.07
C ARG A 97 -28.80 5.12 -6.18
N LEU A 98 -28.93 3.86 -5.79
CA LEU A 98 -30.22 3.17 -5.74
C LEU A 98 -31.20 3.85 -4.78
N ALA A 99 -30.73 4.28 -3.60
CA ALA A 99 -31.56 5.03 -2.65
C ALA A 99 -32.03 6.37 -3.25
N THR A 100 -31.15 7.11 -3.94
CA THR A 100 -31.54 8.36 -4.61
C THR A 100 -32.54 8.13 -5.76
N ILE A 101 -32.38 7.04 -6.51
CA ILE A 101 -33.31 6.67 -7.59
C ILE A 101 -34.68 6.31 -7.03
N HIS A 102 -34.74 5.51 -5.96
CA HIS A 102 -36.02 5.19 -5.31
C HIS A 102 -36.72 6.43 -4.77
N GLU A 103 -35.98 7.38 -4.19
CA GLU A 103 -36.56 8.63 -3.72
C GLU A 103 -37.05 9.50 -4.90
N ALA A 104 -36.31 9.55 -6.00
CA ALA A 104 -36.71 10.23 -7.23
C ALA A 104 -37.97 9.59 -7.87
N GLU A 105 -38.05 8.26 -7.87
CA GLU A 105 -39.23 7.51 -8.33
C GLU A 105 -40.46 7.82 -7.47
N ARG A 106 -40.28 7.89 -6.14
CA ARG A 106 -41.34 8.26 -5.19
C ARG A 106 -41.84 9.69 -5.42
N LEU A 107 -40.92 10.65 -5.62
CA LEU A 107 -41.25 12.04 -5.91
C LEU A 107 -41.91 12.19 -7.29
N SER A 108 -41.44 11.45 -8.30
CA SER A 108 -42.06 11.39 -9.62
C SER A 108 -43.50 10.85 -9.55
N GLY A 109 -43.73 9.76 -8.82
CA GLY A 109 -45.06 9.21 -8.61
C GLY A 109 -46.03 10.19 -7.94
N LYS A 110 -45.55 10.94 -6.93
CA LYS A 110 -46.33 12.03 -6.29
C LYS A 110 -46.63 13.17 -7.27
N THR A 111 -45.67 13.55 -8.10
CA THR A 111 -45.84 14.62 -9.09
C THR A 111 -46.84 14.23 -10.16
N LEU A 112 -46.81 12.97 -10.61
CA LEU A 112 -47.75 12.41 -11.58
C LEU A 112 -49.18 12.35 -11.00
N ALA A 113 -49.32 12.03 -9.72
CA ALA A 113 -50.61 12.09 -9.03
C ALA A 113 -51.16 13.53 -8.93
N HIS A 114 -50.32 14.50 -8.57
CA HIS A 114 -50.70 15.91 -8.56
C HIS A 114 -51.06 16.44 -9.95
N LEU A 115 -50.30 16.07 -10.99
CA LEU A 115 -50.61 16.41 -12.39
C LEU A 115 -51.97 15.85 -12.83
N LYS A 116 -52.28 14.59 -12.49
CA LYS A 116 -53.59 14.02 -12.78
C LYS A 116 -54.71 14.80 -12.08
N GLN A 117 -54.48 15.27 -10.86
CA GLN A 117 -55.46 16.05 -10.10
C GLN A 117 -55.65 17.45 -10.68
N THR A 118 -54.57 18.15 -11.03
CA THR A 118 -54.64 19.49 -11.66
C THR A 118 -55.29 19.43 -13.04
N LEU A 119 -54.99 18.41 -13.85
CA LEU A 119 -55.65 18.20 -15.15
C LEU A 119 -57.16 17.94 -15.01
N LYS A 120 -57.59 17.20 -13.99
CA LYS A 120 -59.02 17.02 -13.68
C LYS A 120 -59.69 18.35 -13.31
N ALA A 121 -59.05 19.15 -12.46
CA ALA A 121 -59.56 20.46 -12.07
C ALA A 121 -59.66 21.42 -13.27
N GLN A 122 -58.62 21.43 -14.12
CA GLN A 122 -58.61 22.25 -15.33
C GLN A 122 -59.72 21.84 -16.29
N ARG A 123 -59.94 20.53 -16.51
CA ARG A 123 -61.06 20.05 -17.32
C ARG A 123 -62.42 20.50 -16.79
N LEU A 124 -62.60 20.52 -15.47
CA LEU A 124 -63.82 20.98 -14.82
C LEU A 124 -64.04 22.50 -15.05
N LEU A 125 -62.99 23.30 -14.86
CA LEU A 125 -62.99 24.75 -15.10
C LEU A 125 -63.30 25.08 -16.57
N THR A 126 -62.72 24.36 -17.52
CA THR A 126 -63.00 24.56 -18.95
C THR A 126 -64.46 24.27 -19.27
N LEU A 127 -65.04 23.20 -18.72
CA LEU A 127 -66.46 22.87 -18.87
C LEU A 127 -67.38 23.96 -18.30
N ILE A 128 -67.07 24.48 -17.12
CA ILE A 128 -67.82 25.57 -16.50
C ILE A 128 -67.74 26.84 -17.36
N ASN A 129 -66.57 27.19 -17.88
CA ASN A 129 -66.41 28.35 -18.76
C ASN A 129 -67.19 28.20 -20.08
N PHE A 130 -67.21 27.00 -20.68
CA PHE A 130 -68.05 26.74 -21.86
C PHE A 130 -69.54 26.86 -21.56
N ALA A 131 -70.00 26.36 -20.41
CA ALA A 131 -71.39 26.49 -19.98
C ALA A 131 -71.78 27.96 -19.75
N ALA A 132 -70.90 28.73 -19.08
CA ALA A 132 -71.10 30.15 -18.85
C ALA A 132 -71.16 30.95 -20.16
N LEU A 133 -70.29 30.65 -21.13
CA LEU A 133 -70.33 31.25 -22.46
C LEU A 133 -71.64 30.94 -23.18
N GLY A 134 -72.14 29.70 -23.09
CA GLY A 134 -73.43 29.30 -23.64
C GLY A 134 -74.60 30.06 -23.01
N CYS A 135 -74.60 30.22 -21.67
CA CYS A 135 -75.61 31.02 -20.97
C CYS A 135 -75.55 32.50 -21.39
N ALA A 136 -74.36 33.09 -21.50
CA ALA A 136 -74.18 34.48 -21.90
C ALA A 136 -74.68 34.73 -23.34
N LEU A 137 -74.37 33.82 -24.27
CA LEU A 137 -74.88 33.88 -25.64
C LEU A 137 -76.41 33.69 -25.69
N GLY A 138 -76.95 32.80 -24.86
CA GLY A 138 -78.40 32.62 -24.71
C GLY A 138 -79.10 33.89 -24.23
N VAL A 139 -78.58 34.54 -23.17
CA VAL A 139 -79.15 35.79 -22.65
C VAL A 139 -79.05 36.92 -23.69
N LEU A 140 -77.92 37.07 -24.38
CA LEU A 140 -77.79 38.03 -25.48
C LEU A 140 -78.79 37.77 -26.60
N SER A 141 -79.01 36.51 -26.97
CA SER A 141 -79.98 36.16 -28.01
C SER A 141 -81.43 36.44 -27.61
N VAL A 142 -81.79 36.31 -26.33
CA VAL A 142 -83.11 36.64 -25.80
C VAL A 142 -83.32 38.15 -25.70
N LEU A 143 -82.25 38.92 -25.48
CA LEU A 143 -82.32 40.38 -25.35
C LEU A 143 -82.31 41.12 -26.71
N VAL A 144 -81.87 40.44 -27.78
CA VAL A 144 -81.78 40.96 -29.15
C VAL A 144 -83.02 40.60 -30.00
N ILE A 145 -83.90 39.72 -29.51
CA ILE A 145 -85.23 39.41 -30.07
C ILE A 145 -86.29 40.25 -29.36
#